data_AF-A0A4Q3UC31-F1
#
_entry.id   AF-A0A4Q3UC31-F1
#
_cell.length_a   1.000
_cell.length_b   1.000
_cell.length_c   1.000
_cell.angle_alpha   90.00
_cell.angle_beta   90.00
_cell.angle_gamma   90.00
#
_symmetry.space_group_name_H-M   'P 1'
#
loop_
_entity.id
_entity.type
_entity.pdbx_description
1 polymer ?
#
loop_
_entity_poly.entity_id
_entity_poly.type
_entity_poly.pdbx_seq_one_letter_code
_entity_poly.pdbx_strand_id
1 'polypeptide(L)' 'EVRLLISRYAEAVRVEYAVDGEAFNMLRLAYLPSGGTAFVGPMCCSPQREGFRARFWDFQIGDPARVLHAD' A
#
# COMPACT_ATOMS: atom_id res chain seq x y z
N GLU A 1 -12.41 3.13 8.39
CA GLU A 1 -11.30 2.18 8.16
C GLU A 1 -10.66 2.51 6.80
N VAL A 2 -9.35 2.37 6.68
CA VAL A 2 -8.67 2.48 5.38
C VAL A 2 -7.93 1.18 5.15
N ARG A 3 -8.14 0.56 3.99
CA ARG A 3 -7.38 -0.60 3.52
C ARG A 3 -6.40 -0.15 2.45
N LEU A 4 -5.19 -0.65 2.50
CA LEU A 4 -4.15 -0.41 1.49
C LEU A 4 -3.83 -1.73 0.80
N LEU A 5 -3.80 -1.70 -0.53
CA LEU A 5 -3.28 -2.78 -1.35
C LEU A 5 -2.08 -2.26 -2.13
N ILE A 6 -0.96 -2.96 -2.02
CA ILE A 6 0.30 -2.58 -2.66
C ILE A 6 0.73 -3.77 -3.51
N SER A 7 0.80 -3.56 -4.82
CA SER A 7 1.29 -4.56 -5.77
C SER A 7 2.55 -4.07 -6.44
N ARG A 8 3.57 -4.94 -6.51
CA ARG A 8 4.81 -4.68 -7.24
C ARG A 8 4.89 -5.56 -8.48
N TYR A 9 5.15 -4.94 -9.62
CA TYR A 9 5.40 -5.60 -10.90
C TYR A 9 6.73 -5.09 -11.44
N ALA A 10 7.78 -5.90 -11.30
CA ALA A 10 9.14 -5.48 -11.60
C ALA A 10 9.48 -4.13 -10.89
N GLU A 11 9.71 -3.06 -11.63
CA GLU A 11 10.01 -1.72 -11.12
C GLU A 11 8.78 -0.84 -10.90
N ALA A 12 7.58 -1.33 -11.21
CA ALA A 12 6.33 -0.60 -10.97
C ALA A 12 5.73 -0.98 -9.60
N VAL A 13 5.39 0.02 -8.80
CA VAL A 13 4.61 -0.12 -7.58
C VAL A 13 3.27 0.58 -7.77
N ARG A 14 2.19 -0.20 -7.65
CA ARG A 14 0.81 0.28 -7.64
C ARG A 14 0.31 0.30 -6.20
N VAL A 15 -0.23 1.44 -5.78
CA VAL A 15 -0.85 1.64 -4.48
C VAL A 15 -2.32 1.94 -4.69
N GLU A 16 -3.15 1.16 -4.02
CA GLU A 16 -4.61 1.27 -4.04
C GLU A 16 -5.13 1.42 -2.63
N TYR A 17 -6.28 2.07 -2.51
CA TYR A 17 -6.93 2.29 -1.23
C TYR A 17 -8.43 2.06 -1.31
N ALA A 18 -9.00 1.63 -0.20
CA ALA A 18 -10.44 1.56 0.02
C ALA A 18 -10.76 2.24 1.36
N VAL A 19 -11.87 2.97 1.42
CA VAL A 19 -12.35 3.66 2.63
C VAL A 19 -13.66 3.01 3.04
N ASP A 20 -13.77 2.63 4.31
CA ASP A 20 -15.02 2.12 4.91
C ASP A 20 -15.67 0.94 4.15
N GLY A 21 -14.85 0.09 3.52
CA GLY A 21 -15.30 -1.11 2.80
C GLY A 21 -15.71 -0.90 1.34
N GLU A 22 -15.60 0.34 0.83
CA GLU A 22 -15.84 0.68 -0.58
C GLU A 22 -14.84 -0.01 -1.53
N ALA A 23 -15.11 0.08 -2.83
CA ALA A 23 -14.22 -0.43 -3.86
C ALA A 23 -12.81 0.19 -3.79
N PHE A 24 -11.80 -0.58 -4.18
CA PHE A 24 -10.43 -0.09 -4.29
C PHE A 24 -10.30 0.93 -5.42
N ASN A 25 -9.64 2.05 -5.12
CA ASN A 25 -9.28 3.10 -6.06
C ASN A 25 -7.77 3.21 -6.17
N MET A 26 -7.26 3.50 -7.37
CA MET A 26 -5.84 3.74 -7.58
C MET A 26 -5.41 5.06 -6.94
N LEU A 27 -4.47 4.99 -5.99
CA LEU A 27 -3.87 6.16 -5.35
C LEU A 27 -2.63 6.63 -6.10
N ARG A 28 -1.76 5.68 -6.46
CA ARG A 28 -0.45 5.98 -7.05
C ARG A 28 0.06 4.82 -7.90
N LEU A 29 0.64 5.16 -9.05
CA LEU A 29 1.59 4.31 -9.77
C LEU A 29 2.96 4.99 -9.70
N ALA A 30 3.97 4.27 -9.24
CA ALA A 30 5.30 4.81 -9.02
C ALA A 30 6.40 3.84 -9.48
N TYR A 31 7.56 4.41 -9.80
CA TYR A 31 8.77 3.65 -10.07
C TYR A 31 9.51 3.33 -8.76
N LEU A 32 9.92 2.06 -8.60
CA LEU A 32 10.79 1.56 -7.54
C LEU A 32 11.90 0.72 -8.19
N PRO A 33 13.17 1.19 -8.20
CA PRO A 33 14.26 0.49 -8.88
C PRO A 33 14.40 -0.99 -8.50
N SER A 34 14.76 -1.80 -9.48
CA SER A 34 15.26 -3.16 -9.25
C SER A 34 16.66 -3.16 -8.64
N GLY A 35 17.08 -4.29 -8.07
CA GLY A 35 18.48 -4.50 -7.67
C GLY A 35 18.78 -4.33 -6.17
N GLY A 36 17.78 -4.05 -5.34
CA GLY A 36 17.90 -4.00 -3.88
C GLY A 36 16.74 -4.67 -3.14
N THR A 37 16.96 -5.01 -1.87
CA THR A 37 15.89 -5.46 -0.97
C THR A 37 14.92 -4.31 -0.70
N ALA A 38 13.64 -4.55 -0.96
CA ALA A 38 12.57 -3.63 -0.57
C ALA A 38 11.91 -4.12 0.71
N PHE A 39 11.60 -3.20 1.62
CA PHE A 39 10.81 -3.49 2.81
C PHE A 39 9.36 -3.06 2.61
N VAL A 40 8.43 -3.86 3.13
CA VAL A 40 7.00 -3.53 3.16
C VAL A 40 6.48 -3.79 4.56
N GLY A 41 5.66 -2.88 5.07
CA GLY A 41 5.08 -3.02 6.39
C GLY A 41 4.26 -1.78 6.80
N PRO A 42 3.49 -1.92 7.88
CA PRO A 42 2.83 -0.79 8.52
C PRO A 42 3.81 0.31 8.92
N MET A 43 3.42 1.57 8.76
CA MET A 43 4.21 2.73 9.18
C MET A 43 3.30 3.78 9.81
N CYS A 44 3.77 4.41 10.88
CA CYS A 44 3.08 5.48 11.58
C CYS A 44 4.08 6.55 12.00
N CYS A 45 3.77 7.81 11.73
CA CYS A 45 4.60 8.96 12.10
C CYS A 45 3.71 10.08 12.66
N SER A 46 4.25 10.86 13.60
CA SER A 46 3.56 11.99 14.21
C SER A 46 4.45 13.25 14.18
N PRO A 47 4.56 13.93 13.03
CA PRO A 47 5.64 14.90 12.78
C PRO A 47 5.67 16.10 13.72
N GLN A 48 4.49 16.53 14.21
CA GLN A 48 4.35 17.77 15.00
C GLN A 48 4.18 17.52 16.50
N ARG A 49 3.57 16.39 16.90
CA ARG A 49 3.21 16.12 18.30
C ARG A 49 3.20 14.63 18.59
N GLU A 50 3.36 14.27 19.86
CA GLU A 50 3.24 12.90 20.35
C GLU A 50 1.76 12.46 20.51
N GLY A 51 1.57 11.17 20.80
CA GLY A 51 0.27 10.61 21.16
C GLY A 51 -0.61 10.16 20.00
N PHE A 52 -0.15 10.22 18.75
CA PHE A 52 -0.87 9.63 17.63
C PHE A 52 -0.86 8.10 17.72
N ARG A 53 -2.05 7.50 17.74
CA ARG A 53 -2.24 6.04 17.82
C ARG A 53 -2.85 5.54 16.53
N ALA A 54 -2.07 4.80 15.75
CA ALA A 54 -2.56 4.00 14.64
C ALA A 54 -2.65 2.54 15.08
N ARG A 55 -3.71 1.86 14.67
CA ARG A 55 -3.86 0.41 14.83
C ARG A 55 -3.83 -0.20 13.44
N PHE A 56 -3.03 -1.23 13.27
CA PHE A 56 -2.93 -2.00 12.04
C PHE A 56 -3.40 -3.42 12.33
N TRP A 57 -4.13 -4.01 11.40
CA TRP A 57 -4.61 -5.39 11.47
C TRP A 57 -4.66 -5.96 10.07
N ASP A 58 -4.77 -7.29 9.96
CA ASP A 58 -4.86 -8.01 8.69
C ASP A 58 -3.71 -7.71 7.71
N PHE A 59 -2.47 -7.61 8.24
CA PHE A 59 -1.28 -7.47 7.39
C PHE A 59 -0.95 -8.81 6.73
N GLN A 60 -0.96 -8.84 5.41
CA GLN A 60 -0.71 -10.02 4.61
C GLN A 60 0.27 -9.70 3.47
N ILE A 61 1.11 -10.68 3.11
CA ILE A 61 2.00 -10.64 1.95
C ILE A 61 1.70 -11.86 1.09
N GLY A 62 1.54 -11.63 -0.21
CA GLY A 62 1.28 -12.68 -1.19
C GLY A 62 1.61 -12.21 -2.59
N ASP A 63 1.14 -12.97 -3.58
CA ASP A 63 1.30 -12.61 -4.99
C ASP A 63 0.65 -11.24 -5.30
N PRO A 64 1.22 -10.46 -6.24
CA PRO A 64 0.62 -9.19 -6.64
C PRO A 64 -0.76 -9.42 -7.30
N ALA A 65 -1.62 -8.40 -7.24
CA ALA A 65 -2.92 -8.46 -7.91
C ALA A 65 -2.75 -8.78 -9.41
N ARG A 66 -3.70 -9.48 -10.04
CA ARG A 66 -3.56 -9.83 -11.47
C ARG A 66 -4.00 -8.72 -12.43
N VAL A 67 -4.68 -7.70 -11.92
CA VAL A 67 -5.32 -6.65 -12.73
C VAL A 67 -4.55 -5.33 -12.57
N LEU A 68 -3.97 -4.84 -13.66
CA LEU A 68 -3.18 -3.61 -13.70
C LEU A 68 -4.00 -2.37 -14.06
N HIS A 69 -5.13 -2.55 -14.76
CA HIS A 69 -6.02 -1.51 -15.26
C HIS A 69 -7.46 -1.93 -15.02
N ALA A 70 -8.32 -0.99 -14.61
CA ALA A 70 -9.75 -1.21 -14.72
C ALA A 70 -10.12 -1.17 -16.22
N ASP A 71 -11.11 -1.97 -16.62
CA ASP A 71 -11.70 -1.88 -17.96
C ASP A 71 -12.36 -0.50 -18.20
#